data_AF-U1PKP9-F1
#
_entry.id   AF-U1PKP9-F1
#
_cell.length_a   1.000
_cell.length_b   1.000
_cell.length_c   1.000
_cell.angle_alpha   90.00
_cell.angle_beta   90.00
_cell.angle_gamma   90.00
#
_symmetry.space_group_name_H-M   'P 1'
#
loop_
_entity.id
_entity.type
_entity.pdbx_description
1 polymer ?
#
loop_
_entity_poly.entity_id
_entity_poly.type
_entity_poly.pdbx_seq_one_letter_code
_entity_poly.pdbx_strand_id
1 'polypeptide(L)' 'MNETRRPLDVLEESVGSEVTVELKGGDHYDGRLAGYDQHMNLVLETGDTGDTTVIRGDNVVSIRS' A
#
# COMPACT_ATOMS: atom_id res chain seq x y z
N MET A 1 -3.68 27.58 -1.78
CA MET A 1 -2.45 27.18 -1.08
C MET A 1 -2.05 25.86 -1.70
N ASN A 2 -0.84 25.74 -2.26
CA ASN A 2 -0.39 24.47 -2.82
C ASN A 2 -0.04 23.58 -1.62
N GLU A 3 -1.04 22.85 -1.12
CA GLU A 3 -0.84 21.89 -0.04
C GLU A 3 0.14 20.85 -0.55
N THR A 4 1.35 20.85 -0.01
CA THR A 4 2.31 19.76 -0.24
C THR A 4 1.61 18.49 0.22
N ARG A 5 1.07 17.69 -0.71
CA ARG A 5 0.40 16.42 -0.40
C ARG A 5 1.33 15.64 0.51
N ARG A 6 0.86 15.39 1.74
CA ARG A 6 1.67 14.62 2.68
C ARG A 6 1.74 13.20 2.13
N PRO A 7 2.86 12.49 2.30
CA PRO A 7 3.02 11.16 1.73
C PRO A 7 1.87 10.20 2.05
N LEU A 8 1.30 10.29 3.26
CA LEU A 8 0.16 9.47 3.67
C LEU A 8 -1.17 9.90 3.03
N ASP A 9 -1.34 11.17 2.64
CA ASP A 9 -2.56 11.61 1.95
C ASP A 9 -2.71 10.87 0.60
N VAL A 10 -1.58 10.55 -0.06
CA VAL A 10 -1.60 9.74 -1.30
C VAL A 10 -2.03 8.30 -1.02
N LEU A 11 -1.66 7.73 0.13
CA LEU A 11 -2.11 6.38 0.50
C LEU A 11 -3.59 6.37 0.85
N GLU A 12 -4.10 7.40 1.52
CA GLU A 12 -5.53 7.58 1.76
C GLU A 12 -6.32 7.62 0.45
N GLU A 13 -5.86 8.38 -0.53
CA GLU A 13 -6.46 8.46 -1.87
C GLU A 13 -6.48 7.11 -2.60
N SER A 14 -5.53 6.21 -2.29
CA SER A 14 -5.41 4.89 -2.90
C SER A 14 -6.18 3.78 -2.17
N VAL A 15 -6.76 4.04 -1.00
CA VAL A 15 -7.56 3.04 -0.28
C VAL A 15 -8.76 2.62 -1.14
N GLY A 16 -8.93 1.31 -1.31
CA GLY A 16 -9.95 0.70 -2.14
C GLY A 16 -9.58 0.58 -3.62
N SER A 17 -8.38 1.00 -4.02
CA SER A 17 -7.82 0.82 -5.37
C SER A 17 -6.79 -0.31 -5.40
N GLU A 18 -6.57 -0.89 -6.59
CA GLU A 18 -5.45 -1.79 -6.85
C GLU A 18 -4.12 -1.04 -6.70
N VAL A 19 -3.15 -1.67 -6.05
CA VAL A 19 -1.79 -1.16 -5.91
C VAL A 19 -0.76 -2.27 -6.11
N THR A 20 0.41 -1.89 -6.61
CA THR A 20 1.62 -2.72 -6.61
C THR A 20 2.57 -2.22 -5.54
N VAL A 21 3.00 -3.10 -4.65
CA VAL A 21 3.94 -2.80 -3.55
C VAL A 21 5.27 -3.51 -3.80
N GLU A 22 6.36 -2.76 -3.81
CA GLU A 22 7.72 -3.29 -3.91
C GLU A 22 8.37 -3.39 -2.52
N LEU A 23 8.96 -4.54 -2.20
CA LEU A 23 9.65 -4.78 -0.95
C LEU A 23 11.18 -4.69 -1.10
N LYS A 24 11.89 -4.52 0.02
CA LYS A 24 13.37 -4.44 0.06
C LYS A 24 14.09 -5.63 -0.57
N GLY A 25 13.43 -6.80 -0.67
CA GLY A 25 13.97 -8.00 -1.32
C GLY A 25 13.85 -8.01 -2.85
N GLY A 26 13.17 -7.03 -3.43
CA GLY A 26 12.79 -7.02 -4.86
C GLY A 26 11.50 -7.78 -5.16
N ASP A 27 10.89 -8.41 -4.15
CA ASP A 27 9.56 -9.02 -4.27
C ASP A 27 8.49 -7.93 -4.45
N HIS A 28 7.46 -8.27 -5.23
CA HIS A 28 6.32 -7.39 -5.50
C HIS A 28 5.01 -8.08 -5.13
N TYR A 29 4.07 -7.31 -4.60
CA TYR A 29 2.71 -7.75 -4.29
C TYR A 29 1.71 -6.84 -4.98
N ASP A 30 0.80 -7.45 -5.72
CA ASP A 30 -0.35 -6.78 -6.33
C ASP A 30 -1.60 -7.10 -5.51
N GLY A 31 -2.40 -6.08 -5.23
CA GLY A 31 -3.70 -6.25 -4.59
C GLY A 31 -4.36 -4.93 -4.25
N ARG A 32 -5.60 -5.01 -3.78
CA ARG A 32 -6.38 -3.85 -3.39
C ARG A 32 -5.97 -3.35 -2.01
N LEU A 33 -5.63 -2.07 -1.90
CA LEU A 33 -5.26 -1.46 -0.62
C LEU A 33 -6.49 -1.33 0.28
N ALA A 34 -6.61 -2.18 1.29
CA ALA A 34 -7.72 -2.15 2.24
C ALA A 34 -7.47 -1.17 3.41
N GLY A 35 -6.21 -0.88 3.73
CA GLY A 35 -5.87 0.08 4.77
C GLY A 35 -4.38 0.22 5.01
N TYR A 36 -4.01 1.23 5.80
CA TYR A 36 -2.62 1.52 6.16
C TYR A 36 -2.53 2.21 7.52
N ASP A 37 -1.31 2.36 8.06
CA ASP A 37 -1.03 3.18 9.25
C ASP A 37 0.14 4.17 9.04
N GLN A 38 0.45 4.95 10.07
CA GLN A 38 1.54 5.94 10.04
C GLN A 38 2.94 5.34 9.84
N HIS A 39 3.10 4.04 10.09
CA HIS A 39 4.35 3.31 9.88
C HIS A 39 4.43 2.72 8.46
N MET A 40 3.39 2.93 7.64
CA MET A 40 3.20 2.35 6.31
C MET A 40 3.04 0.82 6.35
N ASN A 41 2.56 0.26 7.47
CA ASN A 41 2.05 -1.10 7.41
C ASN A 41 0.82 -1.10 6.50
N LEU A 42 0.75 -2.01 5.54
CA LEU A 42 -0.32 -2.07 4.54
C LEU A 42 -1.15 -3.33 4.75
N VAL A 43 -2.45 -3.21 4.54
CA VAL A 43 -3.37 -4.34 4.42
C VAL A 43 -3.80 -4.41 2.96
N LEU A 44 -3.45 -5.51 2.28
CA LEU A 44 -3.85 -5.77 0.90
C LEU A 44 -4.85 -6.92 0.86
N GLU A 45 -5.91 -6.75 0.07
CA GLU A 45 -6.75 -7.85 -0.38
C GLU A 45 -6.14 -8.37 -1.70
N THR A 46 -5.67 -9.61 -1.68
CA THR A 46 -4.96 -10.23 -2.81
C THR A 46 -5.75 -11.39 -3.39
N GLY A 47 -5.73 -11.52 -4.72
CA GLY A 47 -6.38 -12.61 -5.46
C GLY A 47 -7.92 -12.54 -5.45
N ASP A 48 -8.55 -13.41 -6.23
CA ASP A 48 -10.02 -13.43 -6.39
C ASP A 48 -10.76 -13.95 -5.15
N THR A 49 -10.07 -14.65 -4.25
CA THR A 49 -10.62 -15.21 -3.00
C THR A 49 -10.70 -14.22 -1.85
N GLY A 50 -10.09 -13.03 -1.97
CA GLY A 50 -10.08 -12.03 -0.92
C GLY A 50 -9.13 -12.35 0.24
N ASP A 51 -8.02 -13.04 -0.05
CA ASP A 51 -7.02 -13.34 0.97
C ASP A 51 -6.40 -12.03 1.48
N THR A 52 -6.37 -11.85 2.80
CA THR A 52 -5.83 -10.64 3.41
C THR A 52 -4.34 -10.81 3.72
N THR A 53 -3.51 -9.99 3.10
CA THR A 53 -2.07 -9.93 3.32
C THR A 53 -1.71 -8.66 4.07
N VAL A 54 -0.92 -8.79 5.15
CA VAL A 54 -0.38 -7.64 5.87
C VAL A 54 1.11 -7.49 5.55
N ILE A 55 1.50 -6.33 5.04
CA ILE A 55 2.88 -5.97 4.72
C ILE A 55 3.39 -5.00 5.76
N ARG A 56 4.57 -5.27 6.34
CA ARG A 56 5.21 -4.40 7.32
C ARG A 56 5.87 -3.21 6.64
N GLY A 57 5.61 -2.00 7.11
CA GLY A 57 6.03 -0.77 6.43
C GLY A 57 7.53 -0.53 6.36
N ASP A 58 8.31 -1.08 7.29
CA ASP A 58 9.76 -1.03 7.20
C ASP A 58 10.33 -1.95 6.10
N ASN A 59 9.52 -2.83 5.50
CA ASN A 59 9.91 -3.62 4.33
C ASN A 59 9.50 -2.99 3.00
N VAL A 60 8.65 -1.96 3.01
CA VAL A 60 8.14 -1.31 1.80
C VAL A 60 9.18 -0.34 1.22
N VAL A 61 9.34 -0.36 -0.10
CA VAL A 61 10.24 0.52 -0.86
C VAL A 61 9.44 1.49 -1.72
N SER A 62 8.45 1.00 -2.46
CA SER A 62 7.59 1.82 -3.31
C SER A 62 6.17 1.26 -3.37
N ILE A 63 5.20 2.15 -3.63
CA ILE A 63 3.78 1.83 -3.81
C ILE A 63 3.32 2.55 -5.08
N ARG A 64 2.64 1.84 -5.98
CA ARG A 64 2.15 2.35 -7.26
C ARG A 64 0.66 2.00 -7.41
N SER A 65 -0.15 2.97 -7.81
CA SER A 65 -1.60 2.84 -8.07
C SER A 65 -1.91 3.12 -9.53
#